data_AF-A0A1V9VB79-F1
#
_entry.id   AF-A0A1V9VB79-F1
#
_cell.length_a   1.000
_cell.length_b   1.000
_cell.length_c   1.000
_cell.angle_alpha   90.00
_cell.angle_beta   90.00
_cell.angle_gamma   90.00
#
_symmetry.space_group_name_H-M   'P 1'
#
loop_
_entity.id
_entity.type
_entity.pdbx_description
1 polymer ?
#
loop_
_entity_poly.entity_id
_entity_poly.type
_entity_poly.pdbx_seq_one_letter_code
_entity_poly.pdbx_strand_id
1 'polypeptide(L)'
;MDELLDYAPKIVKGDAKDIFDFEKYNLPDVKSEIKDELFVEAKEKFSEIKDALSKEKIIKSTLELEIVTDNKEFLALDEVESSDWFLVSKLSKITSSKELLGSFKLEDIEFKVYKASGHKCPRCWKYTSTKEETLCSRCEEVVK
;
A
#
# COMPACT_ATOMS: atom_id res chain seq x y z
N MET A 1 5.37 19.96 30.66
CA MET A 1 5.19 18.57 30.20
C MET A 1 3.70 18.20 30.25
N ASP A 2 2.94 18.66 31.25
CA ASP A 2 1.48 18.48 31.33
C ASP A 2 0.64 19.38 30.41
N GLU A 3 1.24 20.43 29.80
CA GLU A 3 0.55 21.34 28.87
C GLU A 3 -0.12 20.61 27.69
N LEU A 4 0.42 19.45 27.27
CA LEU A 4 -0.16 18.64 26.19
C LEU A 4 -1.54 18.07 26.54
N LEU A 5 -1.81 17.83 27.83
CA LEU A 5 -3.09 17.30 28.30
C LEU A 5 -4.18 18.37 28.37
N ASP A 6 -3.83 19.65 28.42
CA ASP A 6 -4.80 20.74 28.39
C ASP A 6 -5.40 20.95 26.99
N TYR A 7 -4.66 20.57 25.95
CA TYR A 7 -5.13 20.59 24.56
C TYR A 7 -5.67 19.23 24.07
N ALA A 8 -5.58 18.19 24.89
CA ALA A 8 -6.05 16.85 24.52
C ALA A 8 -7.60 16.77 24.55
N PRO A 9 -8.24 16.22 23.51
CA PRO A 9 -9.67 16.02 23.51
C PRO A 9 -10.10 15.02 24.59
N LYS A 10 -11.31 15.21 25.15
CA LYS A 10 -11.85 14.40 26.26
C LYS A 10 -11.82 12.89 26.01
N ILE A 11 -11.93 12.47 24.74
CA ILE A 11 -11.87 11.06 24.36
C ILE A 11 -10.51 10.40 24.61
N VAL A 12 -9.43 11.19 24.57
CA VAL A 12 -8.06 10.73 24.84
C VAL A 12 -7.72 10.95 26.32
N LYS A 13 -8.17 12.07 26.91
CA LYS A 13 -7.87 12.41 28.32
C LYS A 13 -8.65 11.57 29.32
N GLY A 14 -9.86 11.13 29.00
CA GLY A 14 -10.74 10.48 29.98
C GLY A 14 -10.86 11.33 31.24
N ASP A 15 -10.55 10.74 32.40
CA ASP A 15 -10.50 11.41 33.71
C ASP A 15 -9.06 11.77 34.16
N ALA A 16 -8.04 11.56 33.32
CA ALA A 16 -6.64 11.78 33.66
C ALA A 16 -6.31 13.28 33.78
N LYS A 17 -5.69 13.67 34.90
CA LYS A 17 -5.29 15.05 35.17
C LYS A 17 -3.84 15.30 34.78
N ASP A 18 -2.99 14.30 34.92
CA ASP A 18 -1.58 14.33 34.52
C ASP A 18 -1.19 13.12 33.66
N ILE A 19 0.06 13.10 33.18
CA ILE A 19 0.59 12.04 32.32
C ILE A 19 0.76 10.69 33.05
N PHE A 20 0.75 10.70 34.38
CA PHE A 20 0.93 9.50 35.23
C PHE A 20 -0.40 8.83 35.55
N ASP A 21 -1.53 9.52 35.40
CA ASP A 21 -2.88 8.98 35.52
C ASP A 21 -3.28 8.03 34.38
N PHE A 22 -2.50 7.98 33.29
CA PHE A 22 -2.78 7.08 32.18
C PHE A 22 -2.49 5.63 32.55
N GLU A 23 -3.56 4.83 32.66
CA GLU A 23 -3.42 3.39 32.81
C GLU A 23 -2.94 2.74 31.52
N LYS A 24 -2.11 1.71 31.67
CA LYS A 24 -1.64 0.90 30.55
C LYS A 24 -2.82 0.13 29.97
N TYR A 25 -3.36 0.61 28.86
CA TYR A 25 -4.37 -0.11 28.11
C TYR A 25 -3.74 -1.32 27.42
N ASN A 26 -4.14 -2.53 27.81
CA ASN A 26 -3.77 -3.74 27.09
C ASN A 26 -4.66 -3.85 25.86
N LEU A 27 -4.05 -3.68 24.68
CA LEU A 27 -4.74 -3.89 23.41
C LEU A 27 -5.31 -5.31 23.38
N PRO A 28 -6.55 -5.50 22.91
CA PRO A 28 -7.11 -6.83 22.73
C PRO A 28 -6.26 -7.62 21.74
N ASP A 29 -6.09 -8.92 22.03
CA ASP A 29 -5.41 -9.84 21.13
C ASP A 29 -6.33 -10.10 19.92
N VAL A 30 -6.08 -9.38 18.84
CA VAL A 30 -6.80 -9.56 17.58
C VAL A 30 -6.07 -10.63 16.79
N LYS A 31 -6.70 -11.78 16.60
CA LYS A 31 -6.20 -12.82 15.72
C LYS A 31 -6.70 -12.54 14.31
N SER A 32 -5.78 -12.17 13.42
CA SER A 32 -6.05 -12.08 11.99
C SER A 32 -5.92 -13.47 11.37
N GLU A 33 -6.87 -13.88 10.54
CA GLU A 33 -6.79 -15.12 9.73
C GLU A 33 -5.98 -14.92 8.44
N ILE A 34 -5.33 -13.76 8.29
CA ILE A 34 -4.50 -13.44 7.14
C ILE A 34 -3.23 -14.29 7.24
N LYS A 35 -2.85 -14.94 6.14
CA LYS A 35 -1.56 -15.63 6.03
C LYS A 35 -0.42 -14.61 5.96
N ASP A 36 -0.11 -14.00 7.10
CA ASP A 36 0.89 -12.93 7.20
C ASP A 36 2.24 -13.33 6.59
N GLU A 37 2.63 -14.60 6.73
CA GLU A 37 3.87 -15.16 6.17
C GLU A 37 3.94 -14.99 4.64
N LEU A 38 2.86 -15.31 3.91
CA LEU A 38 2.79 -15.19 2.46
C LEU A 38 2.94 -13.72 2.01
N PHE A 39 2.25 -12.81 2.70
CA PHE A 39 2.27 -11.38 2.40
C PHE A 39 3.63 -10.76 2.65
N VAL A 40 4.30 -11.17 3.73
CA VAL A 40 5.65 -10.72 4.08
C VAL A 40 6.66 -11.24 3.07
N GLU A 41 6.64 -12.54 2.76
CA GLU A 41 7.62 -13.14 1.83
C GLU A 41 7.45 -12.59 0.40
N ALA A 42 6.20 -12.41 -0.07
CA ALA A 42 5.93 -11.75 -1.35
C ALA A 42 6.49 -10.33 -1.39
N LYS A 43 6.37 -9.58 -0.29
CA LYS A 43 6.88 -8.20 -0.18
C LYS A 43 8.40 -8.15 -0.16
N GLU A 44 9.07 -9.11 0.46
CA GLU A 44 10.53 -9.23 0.42
C GLU A 44 11.02 -9.48 -1.01
N LYS A 45 10.45 -10.46 -1.71
CA LYS A 45 10.77 -10.75 -3.12
C LYS A 45 10.51 -9.56 -4.04
N PHE A 46 9.40 -8.86 -3.83
CA PHE A 46 9.10 -7.64 -4.58
C PHE A 46 10.12 -6.52 -4.29
N SER A 47 10.58 -6.39 -3.04
CA SER A 47 11.56 -5.38 -2.66
C SER A 47 12.91 -5.59 -3.36
N GLU A 48 13.34 -6.84 -3.55
CA GLU A 48 14.54 -7.16 -4.33
C GLU A 48 14.43 -6.65 -5.78
N ILE A 49 13.28 -6.86 -6.43
CA ILE A 49 13.02 -6.38 -7.81
C ILE A 49 12.99 -4.85 -7.84
N LYS A 50 12.25 -4.22 -6.92
CA LYS A 50 12.21 -2.77 -6.80
C LYS A 50 13.61 -2.18 -6.71
N ASP A 51 14.46 -2.75 -5.85
CA ASP A 51 15.82 -2.24 -5.63
C ASP A 51 16.68 -2.42 -6.88
N ALA A 52 16.54 -3.53 -7.60
CA ALA A 52 17.20 -3.72 -8.90
C ALA A 52 16.76 -2.64 -9.91
N LEU A 53 15.45 -2.46 -10.09
CA LEU A 53 14.88 -1.47 -11.02
C LEU A 53 15.29 -0.04 -10.67
N SER A 54 15.38 0.29 -9.38
CA SER A 54 15.84 1.61 -8.93
C SER A 54 17.33 1.82 -9.16
N LYS A 55 18.17 0.78 -8.97
CA LYS A 55 19.62 0.85 -9.26
C LYS A 55 19.90 1.02 -10.74
N GLU A 56 19.11 0.35 -11.59
CA GLU A 56 19.18 0.46 -13.05
C GLU A 56 18.54 1.76 -13.58
N LYS A 57 17.97 2.60 -12.69
CA LYS A 57 17.27 3.86 -13.02
C LYS A 57 16.09 3.67 -13.99
N ILE A 58 15.49 2.49 -14.00
CA ILE A 58 14.34 2.18 -14.84
C ILE A 58 13.08 2.87 -14.29
N ILE A 59 12.97 2.95 -12.96
CA ILE A 59 11.89 3.62 -12.23
C ILE A 59 12.44 4.71 -11.31
N LYS A 60 11.64 5.76 -11.07
CA LYS A 60 11.92 6.79 -10.06
C LYS A 60 11.13 6.54 -8.77
N SER A 61 9.98 5.88 -8.88
CA SER A 61 9.10 5.52 -7.76
C SER A 61 8.45 4.15 -8.00
N THR A 62 8.19 3.40 -6.92
CA THR A 62 7.41 2.14 -6.98
C THR A 62 5.98 2.36 -7.45
N LEU A 63 5.46 3.58 -7.32
CA LEU A 63 4.14 3.94 -7.86
C LEU A 63 4.13 3.87 -9.38
N GLU A 64 5.26 3.86 -10.07
CA GLU A 64 5.32 3.64 -11.52
C GLU A 64 5.14 2.16 -11.90
N LEU A 65 4.86 1.28 -10.95
CA LEU A 65 4.70 -0.16 -11.16
C LEU A 65 3.25 -0.60 -11.01
N GLU A 66 2.90 -1.65 -11.76
CA GLU A 66 1.71 -2.47 -11.53
C GLU A 66 2.13 -3.93 -11.34
N ILE A 67 1.48 -4.63 -10.40
CA ILE A 67 1.73 -6.04 -10.12
C ILE A 67 0.59 -6.88 -10.69
N VAL A 68 0.96 -7.98 -11.33
CA VAL A 68 0.01 -8.93 -11.91
C VAL A 68 0.22 -10.30 -11.29
N THR A 69 -0.81 -10.82 -10.66
CA THR A 69 -0.81 -12.15 -10.03
C THR A 69 -2.18 -12.81 -10.17
N ASP A 70 -2.19 -14.13 -10.26
CA ASP A 70 -3.38 -14.96 -10.32
C ASP A 70 -3.78 -15.56 -8.95
N ASN A 71 -3.04 -15.22 -7.89
CA ASN A 71 -3.30 -15.72 -6.55
C ASN A 71 -4.59 -15.16 -5.93
N LYS A 72 -5.39 -16.05 -5.35
CA LYS A 72 -6.69 -15.72 -4.77
C LYS A 72 -6.62 -14.91 -3.48
N GLU A 73 -5.56 -15.03 -2.69
CA GLU A 73 -5.41 -14.31 -1.42
C GLU A 73 -5.17 -12.82 -1.67
N PHE A 74 -4.31 -12.46 -2.63
CA PHE A 74 -4.10 -11.07 -3.04
C PHE A 74 -5.28 -10.47 -3.83
N LEU A 75 -6.03 -11.32 -4.54
CA LEU A 75 -7.23 -10.89 -5.28
C LEU A 75 -8.50 -10.87 -4.41
N ALA A 76 -8.48 -11.46 -3.22
CA ALA A 76 -9.59 -11.42 -2.27
C ALA A 76 -9.63 -10.11 -1.47
N LEU A 77 -8.48 -9.46 -1.31
CA LEU A 77 -8.37 -8.11 -0.77
C LEU A 77 -8.87 -7.06 -1.78
N ASP A 78 -9.26 -5.89 -1.28
CA ASP A 78 -9.58 -4.76 -2.16
C ASP A 78 -8.34 -4.35 -2.97
N GLU A 79 -8.56 -3.91 -4.22
CA GLU A 79 -7.47 -3.49 -5.12
C GLU A 79 -6.58 -2.42 -4.47
N VAL A 80 -7.17 -1.54 -3.65
CA VAL A 80 -6.43 -0.51 -2.93
C VAL A 80 -5.54 -1.11 -1.87
N GLU A 81 -6.05 -2.02 -1.04
CA GLU A 81 -5.29 -2.64 0.05
C GLU A 81 -4.12 -3.46 -0.49
N SER A 82 -4.38 -4.27 -1.51
CA SER A 82 -3.35 -5.07 -2.18
C SER A 82 -2.30 -4.20 -2.85
N SER A 83 -2.68 -3.13 -3.54
CA SER A 83 -1.70 -2.23 -4.17
C SER A 83 -0.91 -1.40 -3.15
N ASP A 84 -1.54 -0.99 -2.05
CA ASP A 84 -0.89 -0.22 -0.97
C ASP A 84 0.11 -1.09 -0.19
N TRP A 85 -0.14 -2.40 -0.03
CA TRP A 85 0.81 -3.33 0.59
C TRP A 85 2.20 -3.30 -0.08
N PHE A 86 2.21 -3.26 -1.41
CA PHE A 86 3.43 -3.21 -2.23
C PHE A 86 3.85 -1.78 -2.61
N LEU A 87 3.09 -0.75 -2.22
CA LEU A 87 3.30 0.65 -2.61
C LEU A 87 3.39 0.83 -4.14
N VAL A 88 2.51 0.13 -4.87
CA VAL A 88 2.39 0.18 -6.33
C VAL A 88 1.10 0.88 -6.74
N SER A 89 0.98 1.24 -8.02
CA SER A 89 -0.22 1.92 -8.50
C SER A 89 -1.42 0.99 -8.64
N LYS A 90 -1.18 -0.27 -8.99
CA LYS A 90 -2.24 -1.24 -9.25
C LYS A 90 -1.76 -2.66 -8.99
N LEU A 91 -2.64 -3.48 -8.43
CA LEU A 91 -2.46 -4.94 -8.37
C LEU A 91 -3.70 -5.59 -8.97
N SER A 92 -3.54 -6.43 -9.98
CA SER A 92 -4.69 -7.07 -10.64
C SER A 92 -4.33 -8.38 -11.32
N LYS A 93 -5.33 -9.17 -11.74
CA LYS A 93 -5.09 -10.43 -12.45
C LYS A 93 -4.65 -10.25 -13.91
N ILE A 94 -4.94 -9.09 -14.50
CA ILE A 94 -4.73 -8.81 -15.92
C ILE A 94 -3.85 -7.57 -16.02
N THR A 95 -2.77 -7.67 -16.81
CA THR A 95 -1.92 -6.52 -17.10
C THR A 95 -2.61 -5.55 -18.05
N SER A 96 -2.50 -4.25 -17.75
CA SER A 96 -2.85 -3.18 -18.70
C SER A 96 -1.63 -2.72 -19.49
N SER A 97 -0.43 -3.03 -19.00
CA SER A 97 0.84 -2.66 -19.59
C SER A 97 1.51 -3.80 -20.36
N LYS A 98 2.31 -3.42 -21.35
CA LYS A 98 3.13 -4.33 -22.15
C LYS A 98 4.60 -4.38 -21.71
N GLU A 99 5.03 -3.46 -20.85
CA GLU A 99 6.43 -3.35 -20.42
C GLU A 99 6.65 -4.16 -19.13
N LEU A 100 7.06 -5.42 -19.28
CA LEU A 100 7.44 -6.29 -18.17
C LEU A 100 8.83 -5.88 -17.66
N LEU A 101 8.91 -5.52 -16.39
CA LEU A 101 10.14 -5.06 -15.73
C LEU A 101 10.79 -6.17 -14.89
N GLY A 102 9.99 -7.11 -14.40
CA GLY A 102 10.50 -8.24 -13.64
C GLY A 102 9.39 -9.22 -13.30
N SER A 103 9.79 -10.37 -12.78
CA SER A 103 8.86 -11.36 -12.25
C SER A 103 9.53 -12.16 -11.15
N PHE A 104 8.77 -12.56 -10.16
CA PHE A 104 9.20 -13.47 -9.12
C PHE A 104 8.15 -14.55 -8.91
N LYS A 105 8.61 -15.69 -8.39
CA LYS A 105 7.74 -16.78 -7.98
C LYS A 105 7.86 -16.97 -6.48
N LEU A 106 6.72 -17.18 -5.85
CA LEU A 106 6.61 -17.51 -4.44
C LEU A 106 5.82 -18.82 -4.38
N GLU A 107 6.48 -19.92 -4.03
CA GLU A 107 5.89 -21.27 -4.15
C GLU A 107 5.35 -21.54 -5.57
N ASP A 108 4.03 -21.74 -5.71
CA ASP A 108 3.31 -21.94 -6.98
C ASP A 108 2.68 -20.65 -7.54
N ILE A 109 2.95 -19.49 -6.93
CA ILE A 109 2.37 -18.20 -7.30
C ILE A 109 3.35 -17.40 -8.13
N GLU A 110 2.89 -16.91 -9.28
CA GLU A 110 3.67 -16.00 -10.12
C GLU A 110 3.24 -14.55 -9.91
N PHE A 111 4.22 -13.68 -9.70
CA PHE A 111 4.04 -12.25 -9.65
C PHE A 111 4.84 -11.61 -10.77
N LYS A 112 4.18 -10.83 -11.62
CA LYS A 112 4.80 -10.08 -12.70
C LYS A 112 4.70 -8.60 -12.40
N VAL A 113 5.81 -7.91 -12.52
CA VAL A 113 5.93 -6.47 -12.28
C VAL A 113 6.03 -5.79 -13.64
N TYR A 114 5.04 -4.95 -13.94
CA TYR A 114 5.00 -4.15 -15.16
C TYR A 114 5.11 -2.67 -14.83
N LYS A 115 5.47 -1.86 -15.82
CA LYS A 115 5.37 -0.41 -15.70
C LYS A 115 3.91 0.03 -15.79
N ALA A 116 3.41 0.80 -14.85
CA ALA A 116 2.05 1.32 -14.85
C ALA A 116 1.76 2.11 -16.13
N SER A 117 0.60 1.86 -16.75
CA SER A 117 0.22 2.45 -18.03
C SER A 117 -0.59 3.75 -17.92
N GLY A 118 -1.14 4.04 -16.74
CA GLY A 118 -1.94 5.25 -16.50
C GLY A 118 -1.08 6.50 -16.27
N HIS A 119 -1.75 7.64 -16.09
CA HIS A 119 -1.10 8.91 -15.79
C HIS A 119 -1.04 9.17 -14.28
N LYS A 120 -0.03 9.95 -13.85
CA LYS A 120 0.18 10.30 -12.44
C LYS A 120 -0.96 11.20 -11.93
N CYS A 121 -1.65 10.75 -10.89
CA CYS A 121 -2.62 11.55 -10.15
C CYS A 121 -1.89 12.62 -9.31
N PRO A 122 -2.27 13.90 -9.36
CA PRO A 122 -1.60 14.96 -8.60
C PRO A 122 -1.81 14.86 -7.08
N ARG A 123 -2.84 14.14 -6.61
CA ARG A 123 -3.18 14.02 -5.18
C ARG A 123 -2.56 12.80 -4.49
N CYS A 124 -2.74 11.60 -5.05
CA CYS A 124 -2.22 10.37 -4.45
C CYS A 124 -0.92 9.87 -5.10
N TRP A 125 -0.48 10.50 -6.20
CA TRP A 125 0.71 10.14 -6.99
C TRP A 125 0.71 8.76 -7.63
N LYS A 126 -0.36 7.97 -7.50
CA LYS A 126 -0.55 6.74 -8.27
C LYS A 126 -0.81 7.03 -9.75
N TYR A 127 -0.35 6.13 -10.60
CA TYR A 127 -0.46 6.12 -12.06
C TYR A 127 -1.76 5.43 -12.51
N THR A 128 -2.89 5.86 -11.95
CA THR A 128 -4.22 5.31 -12.25
C THR A 128 -5.13 6.34 -12.91
N SER A 129 -4.61 7.53 -13.24
CA SER A 129 -5.40 8.57 -13.88
C SER A 129 -5.56 8.33 -15.38
N THR A 130 -6.72 8.70 -15.92
CA THR A 130 -7.04 8.51 -17.34
C THR A 130 -6.34 9.51 -18.26
N LYS A 131 -5.97 10.69 -17.73
CA LYS A 131 -5.31 11.77 -18.46
C LYS A 131 -4.24 12.44 -17.61
N GLU A 132 -3.28 13.08 -18.27
CA GLU A 132 -2.28 13.91 -17.61
C GLU A 132 -2.91 15.00 -16.73
N GLU A 133 -2.34 15.22 -15.56
CA GLU A 133 -2.76 16.23 -14.57
C GLU A 133 -4.20 16.10 -14.05
N THR A 134 -4.87 14.97 -14.29
CA THR A 134 -6.23 14.72 -13.76
C THR A 134 -6.20 13.83 -12.51
N LEU A 135 -7.19 14.01 -11.64
CA LEU A 135 -7.38 13.16 -10.47
C LEU A 135 -7.82 11.75 -10.90
N CYS A 136 -7.43 10.74 -10.13
CA CYS A 136 -8.01 9.41 -10.28
C CYS A 136 -9.42 9.35 -9.66
N SER A 137 -10.23 8.38 -10.07
CA SER A 137 -11.61 8.20 -9.58
C SER A 137 -11.72 8.27 -8.06
N ARG A 138 -10.83 7.55 -7.34
CA ARG A 138 -10.76 7.58 -5.87
C ARG A 138 -10.54 8.98 -5.31
N CYS A 139 -9.66 9.77 -5.92
CA CYS A 139 -9.39 11.12 -5.45
C CYS A 139 -10.54 12.08 -5.79
N GLU A 140 -11.23 11.87 -6.92
CA GLU A 140 -12.43 12.65 -7.27
C GLU A 140 -13.58 12.40 -6.30
N GLU A 141 -13.76 11.16 -5.83
CA GLU A 141 -14.82 10.82 -4.87
C GLU A 141 -14.61 11.47 -3.50
N VAL A 142 -13.36 11.60 -3.04
CA VAL A 142 -13.04 12.13 -1.70
C VAL A 142 -12.99 13.66 -1.66
N VAL A 143 -12.84 14.33 -2.80
CA VAL A 143 -12.75 15.80 -2.89
C VAL A 143 -14.13 16.46 -3.05
N LYS A 144 -15.17 15.70 -3.39
CA LYS A 144 -16.56 16.16 -3.39
C LYS A 144 -17.04 16.45 -1.97
#